data_AF-A0A1H0GA37-F1
#
_entry.id   AF-A0A1H0GA37-F1
#
_cell.length_a   1.000
_cell.length_b   1.000
_cell.length_c   1.000
_cell.angle_alpha   90.00
_cell.angle_beta   90.00
_cell.angle_gamma   90.00
#
_symmetry.space_group_name_H-M   'P 1'
#
loop_
_entity.id
_entity.type
_entity.pdbx_description
1 polymer ?
#
loop_
_entity_poly.entity_id
_entity_poly.type
_entity_poly.pdbx_seq_one_letter_code
_entity_poly.pdbx_strand_id
1 'polypeptide(L)'
;MAQNAFTNPMFDWWQQQWMKGANPMAKAQLAWMESLAEALQFEAQFVRAIAESGERMARCFDGEQPTTPEEVQACYEKLVKEVGDAQMKRLEQATQLTHDFRKRLWEEI
;
A
#
# COMPACT_ATOMS: atom_id res chain seq x y z
N MET A 1 -14.10 -59.89 -10.49
CA MET A 1 -13.90 -58.62 -11.24
C MET A 1 -14.21 -57.48 -10.29
N ALA A 2 -13.21 -56.97 -9.57
CA ALA A 2 -13.39 -55.84 -8.68
C ALA A 2 -13.38 -54.56 -9.54
N GLN A 3 -14.56 -54.01 -9.81
CA GLN A 3 -14.68 -52.70 -10.42
C GLN A 3 -14.27 -51.67 -9.36
N ASN A 4 -13.15 -50.99 -9.59
CA ASN A 4 -12.65 -49.93 -8.73
C ASN A 4 -13.68 -48.79 -8.70
N ALA A 5 -14.41 -48.65 -7.59
CA ALA A 5 -15.43 -47.63 -7.37
C ALA A 5 -14.88 -46.19 -7.23
N PHE A 6 -13.60 -45.97 -7.56
CA PHE A 6 -12.90 -44.70 -7.35
C PHE A 6 -12.69 -43.86 -8.61
N THR A 7 -12.91 -44.41 -9.81
CA THR A 7 -12.88 -43.61 -11.05
C THR A 7 -14.29 -43.14 -11.38
N ASN A 8 -14.80 -42.20 -10.60
CA ASN A 8 -16.00 -41.46 -10.98
C ASN A 8 -15.57 -40.35 -11.95
N PRO A 9 -15.88 -40.42 -13.26
CA PRO A 9 -15.45 -39.43 -14.23
C PRO A 9 -15.94 -38.01 -13.92
N MET A 10 -17.03 -37.87 -13.14
CA MET A 10 -17.49 -36.58 -12.63
C MET A 10 -16.55 -36.01 -11.56
N PHE A 11 -15.96 -36.86 -10.72
CA PHE A 11 -14.99 -36.44 -9.69
C PHE A 11 -13.67 -36.02 -10.32
N ASP A 12 -13.17 -36.77 -11.31
CA ASP A 12 -11.97 -36.41 -12.06
C ASP A 12 -12.15 -35.10 -12.84
N TRP A 13 -13.31 -34.90 -13.48
CA TRP A 13 -13.63 -33.65 -14.15
C TRP A 13 -13.71 -32.48 -13.17
N TRP A 14 -14.34 -32.67 -12.01
CA TRP A 14 -14.44 -31.66 -10.96
C TRP A 14 -13.06 -31.28 -10.42
N GLN A 15 -12.22 -32.27 -10.14
CA GLN A 15 -10.86 -32.05 -9.66
C GLN A 15 -9.99 -31.33 -10.70
N GLN A 16 -10.14 -31.65 -11.99
CA GLN A 16 -9.48 -30.91 -13.07
C GLN A 16 -9.95 -29.46 -13.17
N GLN A 17 -11.24 -29.17 -12.97
CA GLN A 17 -11.75 -27.79 -12.93
C GLN A 17 -11.23 -27.03 -11.70
N TRP A 18 -11.14 -27.70 -10.55
CA TRP A 18 -10.60 -27.11 -9.33
C TRP A 18 -9.11 -26.81 -9.45
N MET A 19 -8.33 -27.70 -10.07
CA MET A 19 -6.91 -27.46 -10.38
C MET A 19 -6.71 -26.34 -11.39
N LYS A 20 -7.65 -26.14 -12.34
CA LYS A 20 -7.66 -24.95 -13.20
C LYS A 20 -7.97 -23.68 -12.38
N GLY A 21 -8.74 -23.78 -11.29
CA GLY A 21 -9.06 -22.72 -10.34
C GLY A 21 -7.94 -22.34 -9.35
N ALA A 22 -6.95 -23.22 -9.14
CA ALA A 22 -5.76 -22.87 -8.35
C ALA A 22 -4.94 -21.73 -9.00
N ASN A 23 -5.03 -21.59 -10.33
CA ASN A 23 -4.37 -20.52 -11.08
C ASN A 23 -4.96 -19.12 -10.79
N PRO A 24 -6.28 -18.87 -10.87
CA PRO A 24 -6.86 -17.57 -10.51
C PRO A 24 -6.73 -17.22 -9.02
N MET A 25 -6.78 -18.18 -8.09
CA MET A 25 -6.55 -17.87 -6.67
C MET A 25 -5.10 -17.48 -6.40
N ALA A 26 -4.13 -18.18 -7.00
CA ALA A 26 -2.72 -17.81 -6.90
C ALA A 26 -2.43 -16.44 -7.55
N LYS A 27 -3.07 -16.13 -8.69
CA LYS A 27 -3.01 -14.82 -9.34
C LYS A 27 -3.62 -13.71 -8.49
N ALA A 28 -4.79 -13.94 -7.89
CA ALA A 28 -5.40 -12.99 -6.97
C ALA A 28 -4.51 -12.75 -5.73
N GLN A 29 -3.89 -13.80 -5.18
CA GLN A 29 -2.90 -13.67 -4.11
C GLN A 29 -1.67 -12.86 -4.55
N LEU A 30 -1.17 -13.08 -5.77
CA LEU A 30 -0.06 -12.34 -6.33
C LEU A 30 -0.41 -10.85 -6.49
N ALA A 31 -1.54 -10.53 -7.14
CA ALA A 31 -2.03 -9.17 -7.32
C ALA A 31 -2.23 -8.46 -5.97
N TRP A 32 -2.72 -9.18 -4.96
CA TRP A 32 -2.89 -8.65 -3.62
C TRP A 32 -1.55 -8.36 -2.93
N MET A 33 -0.56 -9.24 -3.06
CA MET A 33 0.79 -9.02 -2.54
C MET A 33 1.50 -7.84 -3.23
N GLU A 34 1.35 -7.70 -4.54
CA GLU A 34 1.91 -6.58 -5.31
C GLU A 34 1.31 -5.26 -4.87
N SER A 35 -0.02 -5.18 -4.72
CA SER A 35 -0.68 -3.98 -4.21
C SER A 35 -0.30 -3.65 -2.76
N LEU A 36 -0.09 -4.66 -1.91
CA LEU A 36 0.44 -4.45 -0.56
C LEU A 36 1.87 -3.92 -0.57
N ALA A 37 2.73 -4.44 -1.45
CA ALA A 37 4.11 -3.98 -1.59
C ALA A 37 4.18 -2.53 -2.07
N GLU A 38 3.37 -2.16 -3.07
CA GLU A 38 3.24 -0.79 -3.57
C GLU A 38 2.76 0.17 -2.46
N ALA A 39 1.75 -0.22 -1.68
CA ALA A 39 1.27 0.57 -0.54
C ALA A 39 2.33 0.74 0.56
N LEU A 40 3.04 -0.34 0.90
CA LEU A 40 4.07 -0.32 1.95
C LEU A 40 5.28 0.56 1.56
N GLN A 41 5.68 0.49 0.28
CA GLN A 41 6.75 1.34 -0.24
C GLN A 41 6.38 2.81 -0.17
N PHE A 42 5.13 3.14 -0.45
CA PHE A 42 4.63 4.48 -0.33
C PHE A 42 4.57 4.95 1.14
N GLU A 43 4.08 4.13 2.06
CA GLU A 43 4.07 4.46 3.48
C GLU A 43 5.49 4.67 4.03
N ALA A 44 6.48 3.90 3.58
CA ALA A 44 7.88 4.11 3.94
C ALA A 44 8.41 5.48 3.46
N GLN A 45 8.07 5.90 2.24
CA GLN A 45 8.43 7.24 1.74
C GLN A 45 7.77 8.34 2.56
N PHE A 46 6.52 8.15 2.97
CA PHE A 46 5.80 9.09 3.79
C PHE A 46 6.40 9.21 5.21
N VAL A 47 6.71 8.09 5.86
CA VAL A 47 7.38 8.07 7.18
C VAL A 47 8.74 8.75 7.10
N ARG A 48 9.49 8.54 6.01
CA ARG A 48 10.77 9.23 5.78
C ARG A 48 10.57 10.75 5.67
N ALA A 49 9.59 11.22 4.90
CA ALA A 49 9.29 12.64 4.78
C ALA A 49 8.89 13.27 6.13
N ILE A 50 8.12 12.55 6.96
CA ILE A 50 7.83 12.98 8.34
C ILE A 50 9.11 13.07 9.16
N ALA A 51 9.98 12.05 9.13
CA ALA A 51 11.21 12.05 9.90
C ALA A 51 12.14 13.21 9.52
N GLU A 52 12.30 13.48 8.22
CA GLU A 52 13.07 14.63 7.70
C GLU A 52 12.44 15.96 8.12
N SER A 53 11.10 16.05 8.15
CA SER A 53 10.39 17.24 8.66
C SER A 53 10.61 17.43 10.17
N GLY A 54 10.61 16.35 10.95
CA GLY A 54 10.87 16.38 12.40
C GLY A 54 12.30 16.84 12.71
N GLU A 55 13.27 16.42 11.90
CA GLU A 55 14.66 16.88 12.01
C GLU A 55 14.78 18.39 11.71
N ARG A 56 14.08 18.89 10.68
CA ARG A 56 14.04 20.33 10.39
C ARG A 56 13.36 21.12 11.51
N MET A 57 12.30 20.58 12.10
CA MET A 57 11.63 21.18 13.25
C MET A 57 12.59 21.28 14.44
N ALA A 58 13.31 20.21 14.76
CA ALA A 58 14.31 20.22 15.82
C ALA A 58 15.39 21.29 15.57
N ARG A 59 15.89 21.43 14.33
CA ARG A 59 16.84 22.49 13.96
C ARG A 59 16.27 23.91 14.07
N CYS A 60 14.97 24.12 13.82
CA CYS A 60 14.34 25.42 14.05
C CYS A 60 14.30 25.81 15.54
N PHE A 61 14.35 24.83 16.44
CA PHE A 61 14.39 25.06 17.89
C PHE A 61 15.82 25.03 18.50
N ASP A 62 16.82 24.52 17.77
CA ASP A 62 18.19 24.26 18.26
C ASP A 62 19.22 25.34 17.88
N GLY A 63 18.79 26.51 17.39
CA GLY A 63 19.69 27.61 17.01
C GLY A 63 20.32 28.33 18.21
N GLU A 64 21.62 28.67 18.12
CA GLU A 64 22.30 29.59 19.05
C GLU A 64 21.62 30.98 19.02
N GLN A 65 20.98 31.37 20.13
CA GLN A 65 20.37 32.69 20.43
C GLN A 65 19.02 33.02 19.76
N PRO A 66 18.23 33.96 20.35
CA PRO A 66 16.79 33.79 20.55
C PRO A 66 16.02 33.90 19.23
N THR A 67 15.41 32.79 18.82
CA THR A 67 14.46 32.76 17.72
C THR A 67 13.29 33.65 18.09
N THR A 68 13.04 34.71 17.31
CA THR A 68 11.90 35.58 17.58
C THR A 68 10.61 34.76 17.45
N PRO A 69 9.54 35.05 18.23
CA PRO A 69 8.29 34.30 18.17
C PRO A 69 7.71 34.19 16.74
N GLU A 70 7.96 35.21 15.93
CA GLU A 70 7.56 35.31 14.52
C GLU A 70 8.31 34.32 13.62
N GLU A 71 9.62 34.10 13.84
CA GLU A 71 10.43 33.13 13.10
C GLU A 71 10.06 31.69 13.46
N VAL A 72 9.76 31.43 14.74
CA VAL A 72 9.27 30.12 15.20
C VAL A 72 7.89 29.83 14.60
N GLN A 73 6.99 30.81 14.61
CA GLN A 73 5.65 30.67 14.02
C GLN A 73 5.74 30.43 12.51
N ALA A 74 6.59 31.17 11.80
CA ALA A 74 6.80 30.97 10.37
C ALA A 74 7.39 29.58 10.05
N CYS A 75 8.34 29.09 10.86
CA CYS A 75 8.86 27.73 10.70
C CYS A 75 7.76 26.67 10.96
N TYR A 76 6.94 26.85 12.00
CA TYR A 76 5.84 25.94 12.32
C TYR A 76 4.75 25.92 11.22
N GLU A 77 4.31 27.08 10.74
CA GLU A 77 3.32 27.18 9.65
C GLU A 77 3.82 26.48 8.38
N LYS A 78 5.09 26.66 8.04
CA LYS A 78 5.71 25.98 6.90
C LYS A 78 5.72 24.46 7.10
N LEU A 79 6.05 23.99 8.30
CA LEU A 79 6.13 22.57 8.62
C LEU A 79 4.75 21.89 8.57
N VAL A 80 3.74 22.52 9.17
CA VAL A 80 2.36 22.02 9.16
C VAL A 80 1.83 21.95 7.72
N LYS A 81 2.16 22.94 6.89
CA LYS A 81 1.80 22.92 5.47
C LYS A 81 2.50 21.79 4.71
N GLU A 82 3.80 21.59 4.90
CA GLU A 82 4.55 20.49 4.27
C GLU A 82 4.00 19.11 4.68
N VAL A 83 3.68 18.90 5.96
CA VAL A 83 3.07 17.65 6.45
C VAL A 83 1.65 17.48 5.91
N GLY A 84 0.87 18.55 5.86
CA GLY A 84 -0.50 18.55 5.31
C GLY A 84 -0.54 18.19 3.83
N ASP A 85 0.35 18.79 3.03
CA ASP A 85 0.49 18.49 1.60
C ASP A 85 0.93 17.03 1.39
N ALA A 86 1.86 16.53 2.21
CA ALA A 86 2.28 15.12 2.17
C ALA A 86 1.14 14.14 2.54
N GLN A 87 0.30 14.49 3.52
CA GLN A 87 -0.88 13.70 3.89
C GLN A 87 -1.95 13.70 2.79
N MET A 88 -2.19 14.84 2.15
CA MET A 88 -3.14 14.93 1.04
C MET A 88 -2.70 14.06 -0.15
N LYS A 89 -1.40 14.12 -0.48
CA LYS A 89 -0.80 13.26 -1.51
C LYS A 89 -0.92 11.77 -1.17
N ARG A 90 -0.79 11.41 0.11
CA ARG A 90 -1.04 10.05 0.62
C ARG A 90 -2.47 9.61 0.39
N LEU A 91 -3.45 10.46 0.67
CA LEU A 91 -4.85 10.14 0.49
C LEU A 91 -5.19 9.93 -1.01
N GLU A 92 -4.65 10.79 -1.88
CA GLU A 92 -4.83 10.66 -3.33
C GLU A 92 -4.23 9.35 -3.86
N GLN A 93 -3.02 8.98 -3.44
CA GLN A 93 -2.40 7.73 -3.88
C GLN A 93 -3.06 6.48 -3.31
N ALA A 94 -3.53 6.52 -2.06
CA ALA A 94 -4.28 5.41 -1.46
C ALA A 94 -5.60 5.14 -2.21
N THR A 95 -6.29 6.19 -2.67
CA THR A 95 -7.52 6.06 -3.45
C THR A 95 -7.26 5.50 -4.85
N GLN A 96 -6.15 5.89 -5.49
CA GLN A 96 -5.70 5.32 -6.78
C GLN A 96 -5.30 3.85 -6.66
N LEU A 97 -4.46 3.47 -5.69
CA LEU A 97 -4.05 2.08 -5.47
C LEU A 97 -5.24 1.14 -5.27
N THR A 98 -6.27 1.59 -4.54
CA THR A 98 -7.49 0.82 -4.31
C THR A 98 -8.33 0.67 -5.60
N HIS A 99 -8.27 1.65 -6.50
CA HIS A 99 -8.91 1.57 -7.81
C HIS A 99 -8.16 0.61 -8.74
N ASP A 100 -6.83 0.72 -8.79
CA ASP A 100 -5.97 -0.10 -9.64
C ASP A 100 -5.96 -1.57 -9.21
N PHE A 101 -5.94 -1.85 -7.90
CA PHE A 101 -6.08 -3.21 -7.37
C PHE A 101 -7.40 -3.85 -7.82
N ARG A 102 -8.52 -3.12 -7.68
CA ARG A 102 -9.83 -3.61 -8.13
C ARG A 102 -9.83 -3.88 -9.63
N LYS A 103 -9.23 -2.99 -10.42
CA LYS A 103 -9.14 -3.15 -11.87
C LYS A 103 -8.31 -4.38 -12.27
N ARG A 104 -7.12 -4.57 -11.69
CA ARG A 104 -6.27 -5.75 -11.92
C ARG A 104 -7.01 -7.03 -11.53
N LEU A 105 -7.74 -7.02 -10.41
CA LEU A 105 -8.55 -8.17 -9.99
C LEU A 105 -9.66 -8.52 -11.01
N TRP A 106 -10.30 -7.51 -11.60
CA TRP A 106 -11.36 -7.69 -12.60
C TRP A 106 -10.85 -8.06 -13.99
N GLU A 107 -9.64 -7.67 -14.37
CA GLU A 107 -9.02 -8.02 -15.66
C GLU A 107 -8.42 -9.45 -15.66
N GLU A 108 -8.15 -10.02 -14.48
CA GLU A 108 -7.57 -11.37 -14.34
C GLU A 108 -8.57 -12.50 -14.01
N ILE A 109 -9.83 -12.16 -13.70
CA ILE A 109 -10.97 -13.10 -13.56
C ILE A 109 -11.56 -13.42 -14.94
#